data_AF-A0A1Y2T7F9-F1
#
_entry.id   AF-A0A1Y2T7F9-F1
#
_cell.length_a   1.000
_cell.length_b   1.000
_cell.length_c   1.000
_cell.angle_alpha   90.00
_cell.angle_beta   90.00
_cell.angle_gamma   90.00
#
_symmetry.space_group_name_H-M   'P 1'
#
loop_
_entity.id
_entity.type
_entity.pdbx_description
1 polymer ?
#
loop_
_entity_poly.entity_id
_entity_poly.type
_entity_poly.pdbx_seq_one_letter_code
_entity_poly.pdbx_strand_id
1 'polypeptide(L)'
;MYNGQSYTVDAEFRAYNDPRESWQDHKDLLLTRPWYEVFREVMSDPVLGAWGLRKGGYATDPEYPTKLIRIMKENNLFELDVIQF
;
A
#
# COMPACT_ATOMS: atom_id res chain seq x y z
N MET A 1 -4.57 -18.59 0.15
CA MET A 1 -4.71 -19.94 0.70
C MET A 1 -6.03 -20.00 1.44
N TYR A 2 -6.85 -21.02 1.18
CA TYR A 2 -8.05 -21.31 1.97
C TYR A 2 -7.79 -22.65 2.66
N ASN A 3 -7.91 -22.71 3.99
CA ASN A 3 -7.67 -23.94 4.77
C ASN A 3 -6.33 -24.64 4.47
N GLY A 4 -5.25 -23.89 4.25
CA GLY A 4 -3.91 -24.44 3.98
C GLY A 4 -3.68 -24.96 2.56
N GLN A 5 -4.65 -24.80 1.65
CA GLN A 5 -4.50 -25.13 0.23
C GLN A 5 -4.39 -23.86 -0.62
N SER A 6 -3.50 -23.91 -1.60
CA SER A 6 -3.34 -22.86 -2.61
C SER A 6 -4.35 -23.09 -3.74
N TYR A 7 -5.04 -22.02 -4.14
CA TYR A 7 -5.97 -22.04 -5.26
C TYR A 7 -5.52 -20.99 -6.27
N THR A 8 -5.59 -21.35 -7.54
CA THR A 8 -5.47 -20.41 -8.66
C THR A 8 -6.88 -20.03 -9.08
N VAL A 9 -7.13 -18.74 -9.20
CA VAL A 9 -8.40 -18.19 -9.66
C VAL A 9 -8.12 -17.10 -10.69
N ASP A 10 -8.98 -17.02 -11.69
CA ASP A 10 -8.99 -15.88 -12.59
C ASP A 10 -9.65 -14.70 -11.87
N ALA A 11 -8.98 -13.55 -11.86
CA ALA A 11 -9.46 -12.32 -11.25
C ALA A 11 -9.36 -11.18 -12.25
N GLU A 12 -10.36 -10.31 -12.26
CA GLU A 12 -10.34 -9.08 -13.05
C GLU A 12 -9.53 -8.00 -12.34
N PHE A 13 -8.70 -7.28 -13.10
CA PHE A 13 -7.90 -6.16 -12.62
C PHE A 13 -8.22 -4.91 -13.43
N ARG A 14 -8.15 -3.76 -12.76
CA ARG A 14 -8.28 -2.47 -13.45
C ARG A 14 -7.14 -2.31 -14.45
N ALA A 15 -7.45 -1.84 -15.66
CA ALA A 15 -6.50 -1.53 -16.71
C ALA A 15 -6.53 -0.03 -17.00
N TYR A 16 -5.37 0.51 -17.40
CA TYR A 16 -5.16 1.94 -17.61
C TYR A 16 -4.40 2.18 -18.90
N ASN A 17 -4.61 3.34 -19.53
CA ASN A 17 -3.92 3.72 -20.76
C ASN A 17 -2.47 4.13 -20.50
N ASP A 18 -2.20 4.71 -19.34
CA ASP A 18 -0.85 5.10 -18.94
C ASP A 18 -0.64 5.09 -17.40
N PRO A 19 0.62 5.09 -16.92
CA PRO A 19 0.92 5.00 -15.48
C PRO A 19 0.33 6.12 -14.61
N ARG A 20 0.08 7.31 -15.16
CA ARG A 20 -0.47 8.44 -14.39
C ARG A 20 -1.92 8.20 -14.01
N GLU A 21 -2.70 7.56 -14.89
CA GLU A 21 -4.08 7.17 -14.58
C GLU A 21 -4.12 6.19 -13.41
N SER A 22 -3.20 5.21 -13.37
CA SER A 22 -3.14 4.24 -12.27
C SER A 22 -2.71 4.90 -10.96
N TRP A 23 -1.77 5.85 -10.99
CA TRP A 23 -1.39 6.62 -9.81
C TRP A 23 -2.51 7.52 -9.29
N GLN A 24 -3.28 8.14 -10.18
CA GLN A 24 -4.40 8.99 -9.79
C GLN A 24 -5.50 8.15 -9.13
N ASP A 25 -5.93 7.04 -9.75
CA ASP A 25 -6.93 6.16 -9.17
C ASP A 25 -6.46 5.54 -7.83
N HIS A 26 -5.18 5.17 -7.73
CA HIS A 26 -4.60 4.68 -6.48
C HIS A 26 -4.61 5.75 -5.37
N LYS A 27 -4.28 7.01 -5.70
CA LYS A 27 -4.41 8.13 -4.75
C LYS A 27 -5.85 8.33 -4.34
N ASP A 28 -6.78 8.36 -5.29
CA ASP A 28 -8.20 8.56 -5.00
C ASP A 28 -8.74 7.44 -4.09
N LEU A 29 -8.35 6.19 -4.33
CA LEU A 29 -8.66 5.07 -3.44
C LEU A 29 -8.23 5.36 -1.99
N LEU A 30 -6.97 5.69 -1.76
CA LEU A 30 -6.42 5.90 -0.41
C LEU A 30 -6.94 7.19 0.26
N LEU A 31 -7.15 8.24 -0.53
CA LEU A 31 -7.52 9.55 -0.03
C LEU A 31 -9.04 9.74 0.17
N THR A 32 -9.88 8.95 -0.49
CA THR A 32 -11.34 9.17 -0.45
C THR A 32 -12.12 8.07 0.25
N ARG A 33 -11.64 6.81 0.27
CA ARG A 33 -12.43 5.73 0.85
C ARG A 33 -12.42 5.79 2.39
N PRO A 34 -13.58 5.58 3.05
CA PRO A 34 -13.70 5.76 4.49
C PRO A 34 -12.80 4.82 5.29
N TRP A 35 -12.60 3.57 4.83
CA TRP A 35 -11.75 2.59 5.52
C TRP A 35 -10.24 2.91 5.50
N TYR A 36 -9.80 3.91 4.72
CA TYR A 36 -8.41 4.42 4.74
C TYR A 36 -8.24 5.68 5.61
N GLU A 37 -9.19 6.01 6.49
CA GLU A 37 -9.06 7.12 7.44
C GLU A 37 -7.77 7.05 8.26
N VAL A 38 -7.48 5.91 8.89
CA VAL A 38 -6.25 5.70 9.66
C VAL A 38 -5.00 5.90 8.80
N PHE A 39 -5.02 5.47 7.54
CA PHE A 39 -3.90 5.71 6.62
C PHE A 39 -3.69 7.22 6.42
N ARG A 40 -4.76 7.99 6.16
CA ARG A 40 -4.65 9.44 5.93
C ARG A 40 -4.12 10.21 7.14
N GLU A 41 -4.47 9.78 8.35
CA GLU A 41 -3.98 10.39 9.59
C GLU A 41 -2.46 10.26 9.76
N VAL A 42 -1.87 9.21 9.21
CA VAL A 42 -0.46 8.85 9.45
C VAL A 42 0.40 8.83 8.19
N MET A 43 -0.15 9.18 7.02
CA MET A 43 0.51 8.99 5.72
C MET A 43 1.83 9.76 5.53
N SER A 44 2.14 10.73 6.41
CA SER A 44 3.43 11.41 6.45
C SER A 44 4.56 10.58 7.07
N ASP A 45 4.23 9.50 7.78
CA ASP A 45 5.18 8.52 8.28
C ASP A 45 5.00 7.22 7.46
N PRO A 46 5.97 6.83 6.61
CA PRO A 46 5.82 5.65 5.75
C PRO A 46 5.72 4.33 6.52
N VAL A 47 6.28 4.25 7.73
CA VAL A 47 6.16 3.06 8.59
C VAL A 47 4.72 2.95 9.11
N LEU A 48 4.18 4.02 9.69
CA LEU A 48 2.79 4.04 10.14
C LEU A 48 1.81 3.91 8.97
N GLY A 49 2.12 4.49 7.83
CA GLY A 49 1.37 4.36 6.58
C GLY A 49 1.21 2.90 6.16
N ALA A 50 2.28 2.10 6.21
CA ALA A 50 2.21 0.67 5.91
C ALA A 50 1.24 -0.09 6.84
N TRP A 51 1.19 0.27 8.12
CA TRP A 51 0.21 -0.27 9.06
C TRP A 51 -1.22 0.23 8.79
N GLY A 52 -1.37 1.51 8.43
CA GLY A 52 -2.63 2.10 8.00
C GLY A 52 -3.23 1.41 6.77
N LEU A 53 -2.40 1.05 5.78
CA LEU A 53 -2.83 0.29 4.61
C LEU A 53 -3.40 -1.08 4.98
N ARG A 54 -2.73 -1.81 5.87
CA ARG A 54 -3.23 -3.09 6.39
C ARG A 54 -4.54 -2.91 7.15
N LYS A 55 -4.63 -1.87 7.99
CA LYS A 55 -5.85 -1.56 8.75
C LYS A 55 -7.04 -1.29 7.82
N GLY A 56 -6.81 -0.61 6.70
CA GLY A 56 -7.80 -0.37 5.66
C GLY A 56 -8.03 -1.55 4.69
N GLY A 57 -7.42 -2.71 4.92
CA GLY A 57 -7.68 -3.91 4.12
C GLY A 57 -7.03 -3.92 2.72
N TYR A 58 -5.96 -3.15 2.50
CA TYR A 58 -5.25 -3.12 1.21
C TYR A 58 -4.67 -4.50 0.82
N ALA A 59 -4.25 -5.29 1.81
CA ALA A 59 -3.76 -6.64 1.61
C ALA A 59 -4.24 -7.55 2.75
N THR A 60 -4.47 -8.83 2.42
CA THR A 60 -4.90 -9.85 3.37
C THR A 60 -3.73 -10.56 4.06
N ASP A 61 -2.51 -10.40 3.54
CA ASP A 61 -1.30 -10.95 4.14
C ASP A 61 -1.00 -10.27 5.50
N PRO A 62 -0.94 -11.03 6.62
CA PRO A 62 -0.63 -10.46 7.93
C PRO A 62 0.76 -9.82 8.01
N GLU A 63 1.70 -10.25 7.16
CA GLU A 63 3.07 -9.72 7.07
C GLU A 63 3.22 -8.58 6.05
N TYR A 64 2.12 -8.11 5.45
CA TYR A 64 2.18 -7.06 4.43
C TYR A 64 2.94 -5.80 4.88
N PRO A 65 2.68 -5.21 6.08
CA PRO A 65 3.40 -4.02 6.51
C PRO A 65 4.89 -4.26 6.68
N THR A 66 5.29 -5.39 7.27
CA THR A 66 6.69 -5.69 7.53
C THR A 66 7.46 -5.95 6.24
N LYS A 67 6.85 -6.60 5.24
CA LYS A 67 7.40 -6.76 3.90
C LYS A 67 7.60 -5.41 3.20
N LEU A 68 6.60 -4.53 3.27
CA LEU A 68 6.68 -3.20 2.67
C LEU A 68 7.78 -2.34 3.33
N ILE A 69 7.82 -2.29 4.66
CA ILE A 69 8.86 -1.58 5.42
C ILE A 69 10.26 -2.13 5.10
N ARG A 70 10.40 -3.45 4.95
CA ARG A 70 11.67 -4.07 4.56
C ARG A 70 12.12 -3.60 3.18
N ILE A 71 11.23 -3.58 2.19
CA ILE A 71 11.54 -3.06 0.84
C ILE A 71 12.00 -1.60 0.92
N MET A 72 11.32 -0.76 1.70
CA MET A 72 11.73 0.64 1.90
C MET A 72 13.14 0.75 2.47
N LYS A 73 13.49 -0.09 3.45
CA LYS A 73 14.84 -0.11 4.07
C LYS A 73 15.91 -0.62 3.12
N GLU A 74 15.67 -1.75 2.45
CA GLU A 74 16.64 -2.38 1.54
C GLU A 74 16.99 -1.49 0.34
N ASN A 75 16.09 -0.59 -0.05
CA ASN A 75 16.28 0.36 -1.14
C ASN A 75 16.61 1.79 -0.67
N ASN A 76 16.89 1.98 0.63
CA ASN A 76 17.21 3.30 1.23
C ASN A 76 16.18 4.40 0.91
N LEU A 77 14.89 4.04 0.77
CA LEU A 77 13.87 4.99 0.31
C LEU A 77 13.59 6.10 1.33
N PHE A 78 13.88 5.87 2.61
CA PHE A 78 13.78 6.88 3.67
C PHE A 78 14.72 8.07 3.44
N GLU A 79 15.77 7.92 2.64
CA GLU A 79 16.67 9.03 2.29
C GLU A 79 15.99 10.05 1.37
N LEU A 80 14.95 9.65 0.63
CA LEU A 80 14.18 10.54 -0.23
C LEU A 80 13.28 11.50 0.56
N ASP A 81 12.99 11.18 1.81
CA ASP A 81 12.20 12.01 2.72
C ASP A 81 13.07 13.06 3.45
N VAL A 82 14.41 12.97 3.34
CA VAL A 82 15.33 13.93 3.93
C VAL A 82 15.34 15.21 3.09
N ILE A 83 14.85 16.30 3.67
CA ILE A 83 14.95 17.63 3.08
C ILE A 83 16.42 18.05 3.10
N GLN A 84 17.02 18.18 1.91
CA GLN A 84 18.38 18.74 1.77
C GLN A 84 18.30 20.27 1.89
N PHE A 85 19.16 20.86 2.73
CA PHE A 85 19.33 22.31 2.91
C PHE A 85 20.64 22.78 2.26
#